data_AF-A0A252CR60-F1
#
_entry.id   AF-A0A252CR60-F1
#
_cell.length_a   1.000
_cell.length_b   1.000
_cell.length_c   1.000
_cell.angle_alpha   90.00
_cell.angle_beta   90.00
_cell.angle_gamma   90.00
#
_symmetry.space_group_name_H-M   'P 1'
#
loop_
_entity.id
_entity.type
_entity.pdbx_description
1 polymer ?
#
loop_
_entity_poly.entity_id
_entity_poly.type
_entity_poly.pdbx_seq_one_letter_code
_entity_poly.pdbx_strand_id
1 'polypeptide(L)' 'MTRTFSAIVYWEDDVYEAECPEVGTASQGETIEAAIANLKEATELLKSF' A
#
# COMPACT_ATOMS: atom_id res chain seq x y z
N MET A 1 -1.77 -7.11 -17.77
CA MET A 1 -0.31 -7.15 -17.53
C MET A 1 -0.07 -7.13 -16.03
N THR A 2 0.78 -8.02 -15.52
CA THR A 2 1.19 -8.01 -14.11
C THR A 2 2.38 -7.07 -13.95
N ARG A 3 2.29 -6.12 -13.02
CA ARG A 3 3.41 -5.26 -12.61
C ARG A 3 3.75 -5.58 -11.16
N THR A 4 5.04 -5.60 -10.86
CA THR A 4 5.55 -5.78 -9.50
C THR A 4 6.00 -4.42 -8.99
N PHE A 5 5.60 -4.10 -7.76
CA PHE A 5 5.97 -2.88 -7.06
C PHE A 5 6.53 -3.25 -5.69
N SER A 6 7.29 -2.35 -5.10
CA SER A 6 7.79 -2.47 -3.74
C SER A 6 6.78 -1.84 -2.77
N ALA A 7 6.63 -2.45 -1.60
CA ALA A 7 5.90 -1.87 -0.49
C ALA A 7 6.87 -1.70 0.69
N ILE A 8 6.92 -0.51 1.26
CA ILE A 8 7.60 -0.24 2.53
C ILE A 8 6.51 -0.26 3.60
N VAL A 9 6.71 -1.05 4.65
CA VAL A 9 5.76 -1.17 5.75
C VAL A 9 6.44 -0.84 7.06
N TYR A 10 5.84 0.04 7.85
CA TYR A 10 6.34 0.46 9.15
C TYR A 10 5.19 0.72 10.11
N TRP A 11 5.49 0.73 11.41
CA TRP A 11 4.52 1.05 12.46
C TRP A 11 4.63 2.52 12.83
N GLU A 12 3.54 3.26 12.73
CA GLU A 12 3.44 4.68 13.07
C GLU A 12 2.02 4.96 13.61
N ASP A 13 1.87 5.88 14.56
CA ASP A 13 0.56 6.31 15.09
C ASP A 13 -0.41 5.16 15.46
N ASP A 14 0.13 4.13 16.10
CA ASP A 14 -0.60 2.92 16.53
C ASP A 14 -1.26 2.12 15.38
N VAL A 15 -0.73 2.24 14.16
CA VAL A 15 -1.19 1.51 12.97
C VAL A 15 -0.01 1.09 12.09
N TYR A 16 -0.20 0.10 11.21
CA TYR A 16 0.77 -0.16 10.13
C TYR A 16 0.49 0.78 8.95
N GLU A 17 1.49 1.60 8.62
CA GLU A 17 1.57 2.37 7.39
C GLU A 17 2.25 1.52 6.30
N ALA A 18 1.66 1.48 5.12
CA ALA A 18 2.22 0.82 3.94
C ALA A 18 2.22 1.80 2.77
N GLU A 19 3.39 2.00 2.15
CA GLU A 19 3.56 2.89 0.99
C GLU A 19 4.23 2.20 -0.20
N CYS A 20 3.84 2.62 -1.40
CA CYS A 20 4.48 2.23 -2.65
C CYS A 20 5.19 3.45 -3.27
N PRO A 21 6.52 3.58 -3.11
CA PRO A 21 7.26 4.76 -3.55
C PRO A 21 7.24 4.97 -5.06
N GLU A 22 7.05 3.91 -5.85
CA GLU A 22 7.02 3.99 -7.33
C GLU A 22 5.78 4.70 -7.88
N VAL A 23 4.67 4.69 -7.13
CA VAL A 23 3.41 5.34 -7.53
C VAL A 23 2.95 6.44 -6.57
N GLY A 24 3.59 6.54 -5.40
CA GLY A 24 3.23 7.54 -4.37
C GLY A 24 1.88 7.25 -3.70
N THR A 25 1.47 5.99 -3.62
CA THR A 25 0.28 5.56 -2.87
C THR A 25 0.67 5.11 -1.48
N ALA A 26 -0.20 5.38 -0.52
CA ALA A 26 -0.05 4.92 0.86
C ALA A 26 -1.41 4.45 1.39
N SER A 27 -1.37 3.58 2.40
CA SER A 27 -2.55 3.11 3.12
C SER A 27 -2.18 2.59 4.50
N GLN A 28 -3.16 2.53 5.39
CA GLN A 28 -2.99 2.07 6.76
C GLN A 28 -3.78 0.77 7.03
N GLY A 29 -3.38 0.00 8.05
CA GLY A 29 -4.13 -1.14 8.56
C GLY A 29 -3.71 -1.61 9.95
N GLU A 30 -4.62 -2.25 10.69
CA GLU A 30 -4.33 -2.77 12.04
C GLU A 30 -3.31 -3.93 12.04
N THR A 31 -3.11 -4.58 10.89
CA THR A 31 -2.06 -5.59 10.68
C THR A 31 -1.28 -5.28 9.40
N ILE A 32 -0.10 -5.88 9.28
CA ILE A 32 0.74 -5.80 8.08
C ILE A 32 -0.06 -6.25 6.84
N GLU A 33 -0.80 -7.35 6.94
CA GLU A 33 -1.60 -7.90 5.84
C GLU A 33 -2.72 -6.95 5.43
N ALA A 34 -3.39 -6.31 6.40
CA ALA A 34 -4.44 -5.34 6.14
C ALA A 34 -3.89 -4.09 5.43
N ALA A 35 -2.76 -3.55 5.91
CA ALA A 35 -2.11 -2.40 5.28
C ALA A 35 -1.67 -2.72 3.84
N ILE A 36 -1.08 -3.90 3.61
CA ILE A 36 -0.68 -4.33 2.25
C ILE A 36 -1.90 -4.54 1.34
N ALA A 37 -2.99 -5.13 1.85
CA ALA A 37 -4.21 -5.34 1.07
C ALA A 37 -4.83 -4.00 0.63
N ASN A 38 -4.93 -3.04 1.56
CA ASN A 38 -5.42 -1.70 1.29
C ASN A 38 -4.52 -0.97 0.28
N LEU A 39 -3.19 -1.07 0.41
CA LEU A 39 -2.23 -0.46 -0.51
C LEU A 39 -2.39 -1.01 -1.93
N LYS A 40 -2.62 -2.32 -2.04
CA LYS A 40 -2.86 -2.99 -3.32
C LYS A 40 -4.13 -2.45 -3.98
N GLU A 41 -5.23 -2.35 -3.25
CA GLU A 41 -6.48 -1.78 -3.77
C GLU A 41 -6.32 -0.32 -4.24
N ALA A 42 -5.66 0.52 -3.42
CA ALA A 42 -5.35 1.90 -3.76
C ALA A 42 -4.48 2.02 -5.03
N THR A 43 -3.53 1.11 -5.21
CA THR A 43 -2.63 1.08 -6.37
C THR A 43 -3.32 0.55 -7.63
N GLU A 44 -4.28 -0.38 -7.51
CA GLU A 44 -5.08 -0.85 -8.64
C GLU A 44 -6.02 0.24 -9.19
N LEU A 45 -6.59 1.08 -8.31
CA LEU A 45 -7.42 2.24 -8.70
C LEU A 45 -6.66 3.23 -9.61
N LEU A 46 -5.34 3.32 -9.48
CA LEU A 46 -4.52 4.16 -10.35
C LEU A 46 -4.43 3.63 -11.79
N LYS A 47 -4.66 2.35 -12.04
CA LYS A 47 -4.61 1.75 -13.39
C LYS A 47 -5.81 2.10 -14.27
N SER A 48 -6.86 2.73 -13.70
CA SER A 48 -8.06 3.12 -14.45
C SER A 48 -8.02 4.55 -15.01
N PHE A 49 -6.94 5.29 -14.76
CA PHE A 49 -6.65 6.59 -15.35
C PHE A 49 -5.52 6.48 -16.38
#